data_AF-A0AAN0LTS1-F1
#
_entry.id   AF-A0AAN0LTS1-F1
#
_cell.length_a   1.000
_cell.length_b   1.000
_cell.length_c   1.000
_cell.angle_alpha   90.00
_cell.angle_beta   90.00
_cell.angle_gamma   90.00
#
_symmetry.space_group_name_H-M   'P 1'
#
loop_
_entity.id
_entity.type
_entity.pdbx_description
1 polymer ?
#
loop_
_entity_poly.entity_id
_entity_poly.type
_entity_poly.pdbx_seq_one_letter_code
_entity_poly.pdbx_strand_id
1 'polypeptide(L)'
;MLDFIKQSDVEKVVVDGVGAQNILSQEMKEYRLKAPILPTVKEVIIANTSFERSLYDGKLCHMDHPSLSEVVTNCEKRNIGQNGGFGYRSQYEENDISLLDSVILAHWACVESKPTTPQKIRY
;
A
#
# COMPACT_ATOMS: atom_id res chain seq x y z
N MET A 1 5.94 -0.05 15.79
CA MET A 1 4.95 0.17 14.71
C MET A 1 4.02 1.33 15.03
N LEU A 2 3.14 1.24 16.04
CA LEU A 2 2.17 2.30 16.37
C LEU A 2 2.83 3.64 16.72
N ASP A 3 3.96 3.61 17.44
CA ASP A 3 4.73 4.82 17.73
C ASP A 3 5.29 5.49 16.47
N PHE A 4 5.69 4.70 15.47
CA PHE A 4 6.14 5.22 14.19
C PHE A 4 4.99 5.93 13.47
N ILE A 5 3.80 5.31 13.40
CA ILE A 5 2.62 5.93 12.78
C ILE A 5 2.25 7.22 13.51
N LYS A 6 2.31 7.23 14.85
CA LYS A 6 2.00 8.40 15.67
C LYS A 6 2.96 9.57 15.45
N GLN A 7 4.23 9.28 15.20
CA GLN A 7 5.27 10.27 14.93
C GLN A 7 5.32 10.70 13.45
N SER A 8 4.69 9.92 12.56
CA SER A 8 4.70 10.18 11.12
C SER A 8 3.55 11.08 10.73
N ASP A 9 3.81 12.02 9.82
CA ASP A 9 2.77 12.83 9.20
C ASP A 9 2.15 12.07 8.02
N VAL A 10 1.20 11.18 8.33
CA VAL A 10 0.52 10.34 7.33
C VAL A 10 -0.94 10.74 7.14
N GLU A 11 -1.36 10.84 5.89
CA GLU A 11 -2.77 11.10 5.57
C GLU A 11 -3.63 9.88 5.87
N LYS A 12 -3.19 8.71 5.40
CA LYS A 12 -3.89 7.42 5.45
C LYS A 12 -2.91 6.31 5.82
N VAL A 13 -3.43 5.26 6.44
CA VAL A 13 -2.71 4.00 6.72
C VAL A 13 -3.48 2.89 6.03
N VAL A 14 -2.80 2.05 5.25
CA VAL A 14 -3.40 0.88 4.59
C VAL A 14 -2.78 -0.37 5.22
N VAL A 15 -3.60 -1.36 5.54
CA VAL A 15 -3.14 -2.61 6.15
C VAL A 15 -3.71 -3.78 5.35
N ASP A 16 -2.83 -4.51 4.66
CA ASP A 16 -3.19 -5.76 3.99
C ASP A 16 -2.83 -6.94 4.89
N GLY A 17 -3.85 -7.56 5.49
CA GLY A 17 -3.66 -8.65 6.44
C GLY A 17 -4.96 -9.23 6.97
N VAL A 18 -5.44 -10.32 6.35
CA VAL A 18 -6.73 -10.96 6.68
C VAL A 18 -6.81 -11.46 8.13
N GLY A 19 -5.69 -11.86 8.74
CA GLY A 19 -5.66 -12.52 10.05
C GLY A 19 -5.63 -11.60 11.29
N ALA A 20 -4.95 -10.45 11.21
CA ALA A 20 -4.68 -9.59 12.37
C ALA A 20 -5.19 -8.14 12.21
N GLN A 21 -5.81 -7.79 11.08
CA GLN A 21 -6.29 -6.43 10.81
C GLN A 21 -7.27 -5.88 11.87
N ASN A 22 -8.12 -6.73 12.44
CA ASN A 22 -9.10 -6.28 13.45
C ASN A 22 -8.43 -5.89 14.76
N ILE A 23 -7.38 -6.64 15.16
CA ILE A 23 -6.59 -6.34 16.37
C ILE A 23 -5.86 -5.02 16.17
N LEU A 24 -5.15 -4.87 15.04
CA LEU A 24 -4.42 -3.64 14.73
C LEU A 24 -5.35 -2.43 14.62
N SER A 25 -6.53 -2.58 14.02
CA SER A 25 -7.53 -1.51 13.93
C SER A 25 -8.03 -1.08 15.32
N GLN A 26 -8.21 -2.03 16.24
CA GLN A 26 -8.56 -1.74 17.62
C GLN A 26 -7.42 -1.03 18.36
N GLU A 27 -6.18 -1.50 18.24
CA GLU A 27 -5.01 -0.87 18.85
C GLU A 27 -4.81 0.57 18.31
N MET A 28 -4.94 0.78 17.00
CA MET A 28 -4.87 2.11 16.40
C MET A 28 -5.95 3.05 16.97
N LYS A 29 -7.17 2.53 17.19
CA LYS A 29 -8.25 3.28 17.84
C LYS A 29 -7.91 3.65 19.29
N GLU A 30 -7.35 2.72 20.06
CA GLU A 30 -6.91 2.96 21.45
C GLU A 30 -5.79 4.02 21.51
N TYR A 31 -4.89 4.02 20.53
CA TYR A 31 -3.82 5.02 20.37
C TYR A 31 -4.29 6.35 19.76
N ARG A 32 -5.60 6.49 19.44
CA ARG A 32 -6.20 7.66 18.80
C ARG A 32 -5.57 7.99 17.44
N LEU A 33 -5.13 6.97 16.71
CA LEU A 33 -4.66 7.08 15.35
C LEU A 33 -5.83 7.04 14.36
N LYS A 34 -5.59 7.50 13.13
CA LYS A 34 -6.57 7.38 12.04
C LYS A 34 -6.86 5.90 11.77
N ALA A 35 -8.13 5.57 11.53
CA ALA A 35 -8.53 4.20 11.22
C ALA A 35 -7.80 3.70 9.95
N PRO A 36 -7.28 2.47 9.95
CA PRO A 36 -6.64 1.92 8.77
C PRO A 36 -7.67 1.61 7.68
N ILE A 37 -7.23 1.74 6.43
CA ILE A 37 -7.94 1.22 5.26
C ILE A 37 -7.59 -0.25 5.15
N LEU A 38 -8.62 -1.09 5.08
CA LEU A 38 -8.50 -2.53 4.92
C LEU A 38 -8.93 -2.86 3.47
N PRO A 39 -7.98 -3.02 2.54
CA PRO A 39 -8.29 -3.18 1.14
C PRO A 39 -8.94 -4.55 0.90
N THR A 40 -9.95 -4.57 0.04
CA THR A 40 -10.54 -5.80 -0.48
C THR A 40 -9.64 -6.42 -1.55
N VAL A 41 -9.84 -7.70 -1.86
CA VAL A 41 -9.12 -8.38 -2.96
C VAL A 41 -9.25 -7.62 -4.29
N LYS A 42 -10.41 -7.00 -4.55
CA LYS A 42 -10.63 -6.19 -5.76
C LYS A 42 -9.77 -4.94 -5.78
N GLU A 43 -9.66 -4.25 -4.65
CA GLU A 43 -8.83 -3.05 -4.51
C GLU A 43 -7.34 -3.38 -4.62
N VAL A 44 -6.90 -4.52 -4.06
CA VAL A 44 -5.51 -4.99 -4.24
C VAL A 44 -5.19 -5.25 -5.72
N ILE A 45 -6.11 -5.84 -6.48
CA ILE A 45 -5.91 -6.06 -7.93
C ILE A 45 -5.80 -4.72 -8.69
N ILE A 46 -6.63 -3.73 -8.33
CA ILE A 46 -6.57 -2.38 -8.89
C ILE A 46 -5.24 -1.69 -8.51
N ALA A 47 -4.80 -1.84 -7.27
CA ALA A 47 -3.54 -1.30 -6.78
C ALA A 47 -2.36 -1.84 -7.59
N ASN A 48 -2.27 -3.16 -7.77
CA ASN A 48 -1.24 -3.81 -8.57
C ASN A 48 -1.22 -3.31 -10.03
N THR A 49 -2.40 -3.19 -10.65
CA THR A 49 -2.53 -2.72 -12.03
C THR A 49 -2.13 -1.25 -12.18
N SER A 50 -2.53 -0.40 -11.24
CA SER A 50 -2.21 1.03 -11.26
C SER A 50 -0.72 1.31 -10.98
N PHE A 51 -0.11 0.53 -10.10
CA PHE A 51 1.33 0.55 -9.85
C PHE A 51 2.11 0.15 -11.10
N GLU A 52 1.77 -0.98 -11.73
CA GLU A 52 2.46 -1.45 -12.94
C GLU A 52 2.42 -0.40 -14.05
N ARG A 53 1.25 0.23 -14.28
CA ARG A 53 1.13 1.32 -15.26
C ARG A 53 2.04 2.50 -14.91
N SER A 54 2.08 2.91 -13.65
CA SER A 54 2.89 4.05 -13.21
C SER A 54 4.39 3.77 -13.26
N LEU A 55 4.78 2.50 -13.06
CA LEU A 55 6.14 2.03 -13.25
C LEU A 55 6.55 2.13 -14.72
N TYR A 56 5.73 1.62 -15.66
CA TYR A 56 6.00 1.73 -17.10
C TYR A 56 5.98 3.17 -17.62
N ASP A 57 5.15 4.03 -17.03
CA ASP A 57 5.11 5.46 -17.34
C ASP A 57 6.34 6.23 -16.76
N GLY A 58 7.21 5.58 -15.97
CA GLY A 58 8.38 6.21 -15.36
C GLY A 58 8.03 7.24 -14.28
N LYS A 59 6.88 7.10 -13.62
CA LYS A 59 6.36 8.07 -12.63
C LYS A 59 6.78 7.79 -11.19
N LEU A 60 7.47 6.69 -10.96
CA LEU A 60 7.84 6.22 -9.62
C LEU A 60 9.33 6.44 -9.36
N CYS A 61 9.66 6.82 -8.14
CA CYS A 61 11.01 6.83 -7.61
C CYS A 61 10.99 6.26 -6.19
N HIS A 62 12.11 5.71 -5.75
CA HIS A 62 12.32 5.26 -4.38
C HIS A 62 13.71 5.69 -3.90
N MET A 63 13.96 5.57 -2.60
CA MET A 63 15.18 6.08 -1.95
C MET A 63 16.37 5.10 -2.00
N ASP A 64 16.51 4.34 -3.08
CA ASP A 64 17.60 3.35 -3.28
C ASP A 64 17.84 2.38 -2.10
N HIS A 65 16.76 2.01 -1.39
CA HIS A 65 16.84 1.07 -0.30
C HIS A 65 17.18 -0.34 -0.84
N PRO A 66 18.32 -0.95 -0.45
CA PRO A 66 18.83 -2.17 -1.10
C PRO A 66 17.82 -3.32 -1.12
N SER A 67 17.15 -3.60 0.01
CA SER A 67 16.16 -4.68 0.10
C SER A 67 14.95 -4.45 -0.80
N LEU A 68 14.55 -3.19 -1.02
CA LEU A 68 13.43 -2.89 -1.92
C LEU A 68 13.87 -3.11 -3.38
N SER A 69 15.06 -2.64 -3.75
CA SER A 69 15.61 -2.84 -5.10
C SER A 69 15.74 -4.33 -5.43
N GLU A 70 16.21 -5.14 -4.47
CA GLU A 70 16.35 -6.57 -4.64
C GLU A 70 15.00 -7.27 -4.86
N VAL A 71 14.00 -6.96 -4.04
CA VAL A 71 12.65 -7.55 -4.17
C VAL A 71 11.98 -7.11 -5.48
N VAL A 72 12.05 -5.82 -5.84
CA VAL A 72 11.40 -5.28 -7.04
C VAL A 72 12.01 -5.87 -8.32
N THR A 73 13.32 -6.10 -8.35
CA THR A 73 14.01 -6.67 -9.51
C THR A 73 13.87 -8.18 -9.61
N ASN A 74 13.60 -8.87 -8.49
CA ASN A 74 13.51 -10.34 -8.41
C ASN A 74 12.11 -10.80 -7.96
N CYS A 75 11.07 -10.25 -8.58
CA CYS A 75 9.69 -10.67 -8.36
C CYS A 75 9.06 -11.22 -9.64
N GLU A 76 7.95 -11.94 -9.50
CA GLU A 76 7.15 -12.42 -10.61
C GLU A 76 5.65 -12.25 -10.34
N LYS A 77 4.85 -12.22 -11.40
CA LYS A 77 3.40 -12.12 -11.28
C LYS A 77 2.81 -13.41 -10.74
N ARG A 78 1.92 -13.28 -9.78
CA ARG A 78 1.13 -14.35 -9.18
C ARG A 78 -0.35 -14.04 -9.36
N ASN A 79 -1.14 -15.03 -9.75
CA ASN A 79 -2.59 -14.87 -9.83
C ASN A 79 -3.21 -14.64 -8.43
N ILE A 80 -4.15 -13.71 -8.37
CA ILE A 80 -4.93 -13.36 -7.17
C ILE A 80 -6.42 -13.45 -7.52
N GLY A 81 -7.16 -14.23 -6.70
CA GLY A 81 -8.58 -14.46 -6.90
C GLY A 81 -8.89 -15.30 -8.15
N GLN A 82 -10.18 -15.41 -8.46
CA GLN A 82 -10.67 -16.20 -9.61
C GLN A 82 -10.94 -15.38 -10.87
N ASN A 83 -10.91 -14.04 -10.76
CA ASN A 83 -11.32 -13.12 -11.84
C ASN A 83 -10.13 -12.59 -12.67
N GLY A 84 -9.04 -13.35 -12.78
CA GLY A 84 -7.88 -12.96 -13.58
C GLY A 84 -7.06 -11.79 -13.00
N GLY A 85 -7.18 -11.52 -11.70
CA GLY A 85 -6.34 -10.56 -11.01
C GLY A 85 -4.93 -11.09 -10.78
N PHE A 86 -3.97 -10.18 -10.57
CA PHE A 86 -2.59 -10.53 -10.23
C PHE A 86 -2.07 -9.67 -9.09
N GLY A 87 -1.02 -10.18 -8.45
CA GLY A 87 -0.08 -9.41 -7.63
C GLY A 87 1.30 -9.98 -7.81
N TYR A 88 2.20 -9.73 -6.86
CA TYR A 88 3.58 -10.16 -6.97
C TYR A 88 3.90 -11.28 -5.97
N ARG A 89 4.93 -12.06 -6.29
CA ARG A 89 5.62 -12.95 -5.37
C ARG A 89 7.12 -12.82 -5.60
N SER A 90 7.90 -13.01 -4.56
CA SER A 90 9.35 -13.09 -4.70
C SER A 90 9.75 -14.35 -5.46
N GLN A 91 10.80 -14.26 -6.27
CA GLN A 91 11.43 -15.43 -6.89
C GLN A 91 12.33 -16.21 -5.91
N TYR A 92 12.79 -15.54 -4.86
CA TYR A 92 13.64 -16.10 -3.80
C TYR A 92 12.88 -16.15 -2.48
N GLU A 93 12.86 -17.29 -1.80
CA GLU A 93 12.15 -17.45 -0.53
C GLU A 93 12.68 -16.54 0.59
N GLU A 94 13.95 -16.14 0.50
CA GLU A 94 14.62 -15.26 1.47
C GLU A 94 14.15 -13.79 1.36
N ASN A 95 13.56 -13.42 0.23
CA ASN A 95 13.17 -12.05 -0.07
C ASN A 95 11.71 -11.79 0.32
N ASP A 96 11.53 -10.81 1.19
CA ASP A 96 10.20 -10.44 1.70
C ASP A 96 9.45 -9.55 0.71
N ILE A 97 8.44 -10.14 0.04
CA ILE A 97 7.57 -9.44 -0.90
C ILE A 97 6.71 -8.36 -0.24
N SER A 98 6.54 -8.40 1.09
CA SER A 98 5.72 -7.45 1.85
C SER A 98 6.18 -5.99 1.66
N LEU A 99 7.47 -5.77 1.37
CA LEU A 99 8.01 -4.45 1.03
C LEU A 99 7.40 -3.91 -0.26
N LEU A 100 7.32 -4.73 -1.31
CA LEU A 100 6.72 -4.34 -2.58
C LEU A 100 5.21 -4.16 -2.43
N ASP A 101 4.53 -5.08 -1.75
CA ASP A 101 3.09 -4.96 -1.50
C ASP A 101 2.76 -3.66 -0.73
N SER A 102 3.59 -3.29 0.26
CA SER A 102 3.45 -2.03 0.99
C SER A 102 3.60 -0.81 0.08
N VAL A 103 4.57 -0.80 -0.84
CA VAL A 103 4.77 0.28 -1.82
C VAL A 103 3.57 0.39 -2.77
N ILE A 104 3.05 -0.74 -3.24
CA ILE A 104 1.91 -0.80 -4.16
C ILE A 104 0.66 -0.21 -3.50
N LEU A 105 0.38 -0.59 -2.25
CA LEU A 105 -0.76 -0.09 -1.50
C LEU A 105 -0.62 1.40 -1.17
N ALA A 106 0.59 1.86 -0.82
CA ALA A 106 0.87 3.27 -0.59
C ALA A 106 0.64 4.09 -1.86
N HIS A 107 1.18 3.63 -2.99
CA HIS A 107 0.97 4.26 -4.30
C HIS A 107 -0.52 4.35 -4.65
N TRP A 108 -1.26 3.26 -4.49
CA TRP A 108 -2.70 3.25 -4.74
C TRP A 108 -3.46 4.24 -3.85
N ALA A 109 -3.15 4.29 -2.55
CA ALA A 109 -3.78 5.22 -1.61
C ALA A 109 -3.50 6.69 -1.97
N CYS A 110 -2.33 6.99 -2.52
CA CYS A 110 -1.98 8.31 -3.05
C CYS A 110 -2.76 8.64 -4.32
N VAL A 111 -2.85 7.71 -5.28
CA VAL A 111 -3.59 7.92 -6.54
C VAL A 111 -5.09 8.13 -6.30
N GLU A 112 -5.68 7.38 -5.36
CA GLU A 112 -7.09 7.51 -4.99
C GLU A 112 -7.37 8.66 -4.02
N SER A 113 -6.34 9.37 -3.54
CA SER A 113 -6.54 10.52 -2.66
C SER A 113 -7.21 11.66 -3.43
N LYS A 114 -8.32 12.18 -2.89
CA LYS A 114 -8.99 13.35 -3.45
C LYS A 114 -8.22 14.61 -3.04
N PRO A 115 -7.98 15.56 -3.96
CA PRO A 115 -7.32 16.81 -3.60
C PRO A 115 -8.18 17.59 -2.61
N THR A 116 -7.56 18.04 -1.52
CA THR A 116 -8.22 18.91 -0.54
C THR A 116 -8.52 20.25 -1.20
N THR A 117 -9.80 20.57 -1.36
CA THR A 117 -10.22 21.86 -1.92
C THR A 117 -10.50 22.83 -0.76
N PRO A 118 -9.82 24.00 -0.68
CA PRO A 118 -10.10 24.96 0.38
C PRO A 118 -11.54 25.47 0.26
N GLN A 119 -12.27 25.46 1.37
CA GLN A 119 -13.64 25.94 1.43
C GLN A 119 -13.68 27.45 1.16
N LYS A 120 -14.42 27.86 0.11
CA LYS A 120 -14.68 29.28 -0.16
C LYS A 120 -15.92 29.73 0.62
N ILE A 121 -15.74 30.55 1.65
CA ILE A 121 -16.84 31.22 2.35
C ILE A 121 -17.21 32.47 1.53
N ARG A 122 -18.50 32.64 1.20
CA ARG A 122 -19.05 33.83 0.55
C ARG A 122 -20.09 34.46 1.47
N TYR A 123 -20.01 35.76 1.65
CA TYR A 123 -20.99 36.59 2.36
C TYR A 123 -22.02 37.17 1.41
#